data_AF-A0A7V6D188-F1
#
_entry.id   AF-A0A7V6D188-F1
#
_cell.length_a   1.000
_cell.length_b   1.000
_cell.length_c   1.000
_cell.angle_alpha   90.00
_cell.angle_beta   90.00
_cell.angle_gamma   90.00
#
_symmetry.space_group_name_H-M   'P 1'
#
loop_
_entity.id
_entity.type
_entity.pdbx_description
1 polymer ?
#
loop_
_entity_poly.entity_id
_entity_poly.type
_entity_poly.pdbx_seq_one_letter_code
_entity_poly.pdbx_strand_id
1 'polypeptide(L)'
;MREGFIGELLELLGRGKEDQRAGGEDLIVLGTHVFDLMRRFAGDPLWAVGWVTEQGKDVSRADARQGGEGLGPIAGDSIAGMFAFPGGVPGYFGSRRSSVITGERWSLNLCGSQ
;
A
#
# COMPACT_ATOMS: atom_id res chain seq x y z
N MET A 1 -2.43 14.75 -14.82
CA MET A 1 -2.55 16.03 -14.09
C MET A 1 -2.41 17.15 -15.11
N ARG A 2 -2.97 18.35 -14.87
CA ARG A 2 -2.56 19.52 -15.67
C ARG A 2 -1.07 19.72 -15.45
N GLU A 3 -0.33 19.92 -16.53
CA GLU A 3 1.13 20.05 -16.49
C GLU A 3 1.55 21.13 -15.48
N GLY A 4 2.49 20.80 -14.59
CA GLY A 4 3.21 21.76 -13.77
C GLY A 4 2.64 22.13 -12.39
N PHE A 5 1.49 21.61 -11.95
CA PHE A 5 0.92 22.02 -10.65
C PHE A 5 1.81 21.65 -9.45
N ILE A 6 2.48 20.50 -9.50
CA ILE A 6 3.39 20.02 -8.44
C ILE A 6 4.85 19.96 -8.93
N GLY A 7 5.16 20.50 -10.11
CA GLY A 7 6.47 20.31 -10.75
C GLY A 7 6.80 18.84 -11.06
N GLU A 8 8.04 18.44 -10.83
CA GLU A 8 8.50 17.06 -10.98
C GLU A 8 7.99 16.20 -9.81
N LEU A 9 7.49 15.00 -10.09
CA LEU A 9 7.08 14.06 -9.05
C LEU A 9 8.33 13.48 -8.37
N LEU A 10 8.46 13.67 -7.06
CA LEU A 10 9.61 13.24 -6.27
C LEU A 10 9.33 11.99 -5.44
N GLU A 11 8.09 11.78 -4.96
CA GLU A 11 7.75 10.62 -4.11
C GLU A 11 6.23 10.32 -4.11
N LEU A 12 5.89 9.05 -3.91
CA LEU A 12 4.54 8.57 -3.63
C LEU A 12 4.45 7.90 -2.25
N LEU A 13 3.51 8.31 -1.39
CA LEU A 13 3.24 7.66 -0.09
C LEU A 13 1.79 7.20 -0.01
N GLY A 14 1.57 5.89 -0.19
CA GLY A 14 0.29 5.22 -0.08
C GLY A 14 0.04 4.65 1.30
N ARG A 15 -1.22 4.70 1.74
CA ARG A 15 -1.69 4.04 2.96
C ARG A 15 -2.97 3.26 2.69
N GLY A 16 -3.03 2.07 3.30
CA GLY A 16 -4.27 1.32 3.42
C GLY A 16 -5.28 2.04 4.30
N LYS A 17 -6.53 1.58 4.26
CA LYS A 17 -7.60 2.14 5.08
C LYS A 17 -7.39 1.86 6.56
N GLU A 18 -6.77 0.71 6.85
CA GLU A 18 -6.45 0.26 8.21
C GLU A 18 -7.66 0.24 9.15
N ASP A 19 -8.79 -0.21 8.64
CA ASP A 19 -9.89 -0.67 9.47
C ASP A 19 -9.59 -2.10 10.01
N GLN A 20 -10.61 -2.86 10.42
CA GLN A 20 -10.44 -4.22 10.91
C GLN A 20 -9.70 -5.17 9.97
N ARG A 21 -9.60 -4.82 8.67
CA ARG A 21 -8.96 -5.57 7.59
C ARG A 21 -7.47 -5.24 7.39
N ALA A 22 -6.88 -4.36 8.21
CA ALA A 22 -5.49 -3.94 8.06
C ALA A 22 -4.51 -5.12 7.83
N GLY A 23 -3.51 -4.90 6.97
CA GLY A 23 -2.58 -5.93 6.51
C GLY A 23 -2.99 -6.50 5.15
N GLY A 24 -2.95 -7.83 5.00
CA GLY A 24 -3.15 -8.51 3.72
C GLY A 24 -4.54 -8.33 3.09
N GLU A 25 -5.58 -8.25 3.91
CA GLU A 25 -6.95 -8.07 3.41
C GLU A 25 -7.16 -6.66 2.84
N ASP A 26 -6.77 -5.64 3.61
CA ASP A 26 -6.84 -4.24 3.19
C ASP A 26 -6.00 -3.98 1.93
N LEU A 27 -4.84 -4.62 1.79
CA LEU A 27 -4.04 -4.53 0.56
C LEU A 27 -4.82 -5.00 -0.67
N ILE A 28 -5.44 -6.17 -0.63
CA ILE A 28 -6.16 -6.72 -1.79
C ILE A 28 -7.43 -5.94 -2.07
N VAL A 29 -8.19 -5.59 -1.03
CA VAL A 29 -9.50 -4.92 -1.18
C VAL A 29 -9.36 -3.45 -1.59
N LEU A 30 -8.45 -2.70 -0.94
CA LEU A 30 -8.33 -1.24 -1.13
C LEU A 30 -6.94 -0.78 -1.54
N GLY A 31 -5.89 -1.51 -1.17
CA GLY A 31 -4.51 -1.19 -1.55
C GLY A 31 -4.28 -1.26 -3.05
N THR A 32 -4.96 -2.16 -3.76
CA THR A 32 -4.91 -2.27 -5.23
C THR A 32 -5.34 -0.98 -5.93
N HIS A 33 -6.33 -0.26 -5.38
CA HIS A 33 -6.71 1.06 -5.88
C HIS A 33 -5.61 2.11 -5.68
N VAL A 34 -4.89 2.06 -4.55
CA VAL A 34 -3.73 2.93 -4.30
C VAL A 34 -2.62 2.62 -5.29
N PHE A 35 -2.35 1.35 -5.59
CA PHE A 35 -1.36 0.95 -6.58
C PHE A 35 -1.72 1.38 -8.00
N ASP A 36 -3.00 1.31 -8.39
CA ASP A 36 -3.46 1.84 -9.67
C ASP A 36 -3.22 3.36 -9.77
N LEU A 37 -3.50 4.11 -8.69
CA LEU A 37 -3.22 5.55 -8.63
C LEU A 37 -1.71 5.85 -8.69
N MET A 38 -0.86 5.08 -7.99
CA MET A 38 0.59 5.22 -8.11
C MET A 38 1.04 5.02 -9.55
N ARG A 39 0.53 3.97 -10.23
CA ARG A 39 0.83 3.71 -11.63
C ARG A 39 0.33 4.81 -12.55
N ARG A 40 -0.85 5.37 -12.27
CA ARG A 40 -1.42 6.48 -13.03
C ARG A 40 -0.53 7.72 -13.03
N PHE A 41 0.21 7.95 -11.94
CA PHE A 41 1.04 9.14 -11.76
C PHE A 41 2.53 8.93 -12.05
N ALA A 42 3.09 7.75 -11.74
CA ALA A 42 4.52 7.47 -11.91
C ALA A 42 4.84 6.41 -12.98
N GLY A 43 3.84 5.81 -13.62
CA GLY A 43 4.01 4.73 -14.61
C GLY A 43 4.11 3.35 -13.95
N ASP A 44 4.48 2.32 -14.72
CA ASP A 44 4.62 0.96 -14.17
C ASP A 44 5.90 0.83 -13.33
N PRO A 45 5.85 0.16 -12.15
CA PRO A 45 7.02 0.01 -11.31
C PRO A 45 8.08 -0.90 -11.96
N LEU A 46 9.34 -0.53 -11.80
CA LEU A 46 10.51 -1.28 -12.25
C LEU A 46 10.82 -2.46 -11.32
N TRP A 47 10.65 -2.27 -10.02
CA TRP A 47 10.78 -3.30 -9.01
C TRP A 47 9.99 -2.94 -7.75
N ALA A 48 9.75 -3.95 -6.91
CA ALA A 48 9.17 -3.81 -5.59
C ALA A 48 9.90 -4.69 -4.58
N VAL A 49 9.99 -4.23 -3.34
CA VAL A 49 10.43 -5.00 -2.18
C VAL A 49 9.46 -4.74 -1.04
N GLY A 50 9.12 -5.76 -0.26
CA GLY A 50 8.18 -5.59 0.83
C GLY A 50 8.22 -6.76 1.79
N TRP A 51 7.50 -6.60 2.88
CA TRP A 51 7.36 -7.60 3.93
C TRP A 51 5.93 -7.61 4.45
N VAL A 52 5.54 -8.79 4.91
CA VAL A 52 4.23 -9.06 5.50
C VAL A 52 4.50 -9.68 6.85
N THR A 53 3.92 -9.11 7.89
CA THR A 53 4.05 -9.63 9.24
C THR A 53 2.67 -9.89 9.86
N GLU A 54 2.64 -10.87 10.75
CA GLU A 54 1.54 -11.17 11.66
C GLU A 54 2.08 -10.99 13.08
N GLN A 55 1.49 -10.05 13.84
CA GLN A 55 1.90 -9.76 15.23
C GLN A 55 3.41 -9.45 15.36
N GLY A 56 3.96 -8.78 14.35
CA GLY A 56 5.36 -8.38 14.31
C GLY A 56 6.37 -9.47 13.92
N LYS A 57 5.91 -10.65 13.48
CA LYS A 57 6.76 -11.73 12.95
C LYS A 57 6.45 -11.96 11.48
N ASP A 58 7.43 -12.41 10.70
CA ASP A 58 7.21 -12.76 9.30
C ASP A 58 6.11 -13.81 9.16
N VAL A 59 5.21 -13.61 8.18
CA VAL A 59 4.10 -14.53 7.96
C VAL A 59 4.58 -15.91 7.55
N SER A 60 3.83 -16.91 7.99
CA SER A 60 3.96 -18.31 7.62
C SER A 60 2.64 -18.81 7.01
N ARG A 61 2.65 -20.05 6.51
CA ARG A 61 1.42 -20.71 6.04
C ARG A 61 0.39 -20.90 7.16
N ALA A 62 0.82 -20.98 8.42
CA ALA A 62 -0.08 -21.17 9.56
C ALA A 62 -0.91 -19.91 9.86
N ASP A 63 -0.46 -18.75 9.41
CA ASP A 63 -1.14 -17.46 9.60
C ASP A 63 -2.21 -17.20 8.52
N ALA A 64 -2.35 -18.11 7.56
CA ALA A 64 -3.36 -18.03 6.53
C ALA A 64 -4.77 -18.21 7.12
N ARG A 65 -5.66 -17.29 6.79
CA ARG A 65 -7.08 -17.30 7.14
C ARG A 65 -7.92 -17.00 5.91
N GLN A 66 -9.17 -17.44 5.93
CA GLN A 66 -10.10 -17.13 4.85
C GLN A 66 -10.47 -15.63 4.90
N GLY A 67 -10.22 -14.91 3.81
CA GLY A 67 -10.66 -13.53 3.65
C GLY A 67 -12.17 -13.44 3.43
N GLY A 68 -12.74 -12.28 3.77
CA GLY A 68 -14.13 -11.97 3.50
C GLY A 68 -14.46 -11.99 2.01
N GLU A 69 -15.76 -12.00 1.69
CA GLU A 69 -16.29 -11.76 0.33
C GLU A 69 -15.66 -12.63 -0.79
N GLY A 70 -15.20 -13.84 -0.48
CA GLY A 70 -14.66 -14.77 -1.47
C GLY A 70 -13.22 -14.49 -1.92
N LEU A 71 -12.48 -13.65 -1.20
CA LEU A 71 -11.07 -13.30 -1.52
C LEU A 71 -10.09 -14.50 -1.51
N GLY A 72 -10.48 -15.62 -0.90
CA GLY A 72 -9.60 -16.76 -0.68
C GLY A 72 -8.67 -16.57 0.54
N PRO A 73 -7.62 -17.39 0.67
CA PRO A 73 -6.68 -17.31 1.78
C PRO A 73 -5.85 -16.01 1.75
N ILE A 74 -5.74 -15.36 2.91
CA ILE A 74 -4.95 -14.16 3.15
C ILE A 74 -4.19 -14.28 4.47
N ALA A 75 -3.14 -13.48 4.66
CA ALA A 75 -2.34 -13.47 5.89
C ALA A 75 -1.78 -12.06 6.17
N GLY A 76 -1.34 -11.84 7.40
CA GLY A 76 -0.67 -10.63 7.84
C GLY A 76 -1.62 -9.56 8.35
N ASP A 77 -1.26 -8.99 9.50
CA ASP A 77 -1.88 -7.82 10.12
C ASP A 77 -1.11 -6.53 9.82
N SER A 78 0.07 -6.65 9.20
CA SER A 78 0.88 -5.53 8.75
C SER A 78 1.58 -5.86 7.44
N ILE A 79 1.47 -4.94 6.48
CA ILE A 79 2.21 -4.97 5.22
C ILE A 79 2.88 -3.62 5.01
N ALA A 80 4.11 -3.66 4.53
CA ALA A 80 4.77 -2.50 3.96
C ALA A 80 5.59 -2.89 2.74
N GLY A 81 5.74 -1.95 1.82
CA GLY A 81 6.55 -2.14 0.63
C GLY A 81 7.08 -0.83 0.06
N MET A 82 8.19 -0.94 -0.64
CA MET A 82 8.82 0.11 -1.42
C MET A 82 8.88 -0.33 -2.89
N PHE A 83 8.64 0.63 -3.78
CA PHE A 83 8.54 0.46 -5.21
C PHE A 83 9.45 1.49 -5.88
N ALA A 84 10.15 1.11 -6.94
CA ALA A 84 10.82 2.07 -7.80
C ALA A 84 10.04 2.26 -9.09
N PHE A 85 9.79 3.50 -9.45
CA PHE A 85 9.15 3.89 -10.70
C PHE A 85 10.18 4.51 -11.66
N PRO A 86 9.84 4.60 -12.97
CA PRO A 86 10.63 5.35 -13.94
C PRO A 86 10.98 6.77 -13.48
N GLY A 87 12.13 7.28 -13.93
CA GLY A 87 12.62 8.59 -13.49
C GLY A 87 13.23 8.60 -12.08
N GLY A 88 13.37 7.44 -11.43
CA GLY A 88 13.96 7.34 -10.10
C GLY A 88 13.00 7.69 -8.96
N VAL A 89 11.70 7.79 -9.24
CA VAL A 89 10.66 8.13 -8.26
C VAL A 89 10.43 6.95 -7.31
N PRO A 90 10.72 7.06 -6.01
CA PRO A 90 10.33 6.07 -5.02
C PRO A 90 8.83 6.14 -4.71
N GLY A 91 8.24 4.99 -4.44
CA GLY A 91 6.91 4.89 -3.85
C GLY A 91 6.89 3.94 -2.66
N TYR A 92 6.03 4.23 -1.68
CA TYR A 92 5.86 3.39 -0.50
C TYR A 92 4.40 3.11 -0.25
N PHE A 93 4.09 1.92 0.25
CA PHE A 93 2.77 1.57 0.74
C PHE A 93 2.86 0.94 2.12
N GLY A 94 1.89 1.24 2.98
CA GLY A 94 1.74 0.59 4.27
C GLY A 94 0.28 0.39 4.67
N SER A 95 -0.02 -0.78 5.22
CA SER A 95 -1.25 -1.06 5.95
C SER A 95 -0.91 -1.84 7.20
N ARG A 96 -1.12 -1.26 8.37
CA ARG A 96 -0.78 -1.88 9.67
C ARG A 96 -1.95 -1.83 10.64
N ARG A 97 -2.23 -2.97 11.26
CA ARG A 97 -3.20 -3.08 12.36
C ARG A 97 -2.78 -2.20 13.52
N SER A 98 -3.74 -1.44 14.02
CA SER A 98 -3.60 -0.55 15.16
C SER A 98 -4.71 -0.85 16.17
N SER A 99 -4.45 -0.54 17.44
CA SER A 99 -5.50 -0.54 18.47
C SER A 99 -6.58 0.52 18.21
N VAL A 100 -6.26 1.53 17.39
CA VAL A 100 -7.20 2.57 16.96
C VAL A 100 -7.64 2.32 15.51
N ILE A 101 -8.87 1.85 15.38
CA ILE A 101 -9.51 1.49 14.10
C ILE A 101 -10.33 2.71 13.64
N THR A 102 -9.72 3.60 12.84
CA THR A 102 -10.43 4.77 12.31
C THR A 102 -11.07 4.47 10.95
N GLY A 103 -10.40 3.68 10.10
CA GLY A 103 -10.83 3.49 8.71
C GLY A 103 -10.70 4.75 7.83
N GLU A 104 -9.97 5.76 8.31
CA GLU A 104 -9.82 7.07 7.66
C GLU A 104 -8.41 7.30 7.11
N ARG A 105 -7.49 6.34 7.26
CA ARG A 105 -6.08 6.50 6.89
C ARG A 105 -5.79 6.22 5.42
N TRP A 106 -6.80 5.78 4.65
CA TRP A 106 -6.68 5.50 3.22
C TRP A 106 -6.28 6.77 2.48
N SER A 107 -5.11 6.75 1.85
CA SER A 107 -4.57 7.93 1.19
C SER A 107 -3.50 7.58 0.16
N LEU A 108 -3.31 8.51 -0.78
CA LEU A 108 -2.11 8.60 -1.59
C LEU A 108 -1.61 10.04 -1.53
N ASN A 109 -0.41 10.23 -0.99
CA ASN A 109 0.27 11.51 -0.98
C ASN A 109 1.28 11.55 -2.13
N LEU A 110 1.34 12.70 -2.79
CA LEU A 110 2.24 13.00 -3.89
C LEU A 110 3.16 14.12 -3.43
N CYS A 111 4.46 13.87 -3.41
CA CYS A 111 5.45 14.92 -3.19
C CYS A 111 5.96 15.38 -4.54
N GLY A 112 5.76 16.66 -4.85
CA GLY A 112 6.30 17.30 -6.04
C GLY A 112 7.43 18.27 -5.70
N SER A 113 8.13 18.75 -6.72
CA SER A 113 9.18 19.77 -6.57
C SER A 113 8.63 21.19 -6.30
N GLN A 114 7.29 21.39 -6.29
CA GLN A 114 6.60 22.65 -6.01
C GLN A 114 5.42 22.46 -5.08
#